data_AF-A0A1L6HUG9-F1
#
_entry.id   AF-A0A1L6HUG9-F1
#
_cell.length_a   1.000
_cell.length_b   1.000
_cell.length_c   1.000
_cell.angle_alpha   90.00
_cell.angle_beta   90.00
_cell.angle_gamma   90.00
#
_symmetry.space_group_name_H-M   'P 1'
#
loop_
_entity.id
_entity.type
_entity.pdbx_description
1 polymer ?
#
loop_
_entity_poly.entity_id
_entity_poly.type
_entity_poly.pdbx_seq_one_letter_code
_entity_poly.pdbx_strand_id
1 'polypeptide(L)'
;MTRIFYAIVDGDPLTSGGYVMVPPHQDTVEDDQGKKRNIAYVGHSAWCAQCKSMGVIVGGSGMSMDMRPVNQALGGLKQAISGDYVACGCHENPRVVARYAPGLRFIDKQTPEL
;
A
#
# COMPACT_ATOMS: atom_id res chain seq x y z
N MET A 1 -3.98 -21.36 -5.75
CA MET A 1 -3.99 -20.32 -6.81
C MET A 1 -2.90 -19.30 -6.49
N THR A 2 -2.22 -18.73 -7.48
CA THR A 2 -1.18 -17.71 -7.24
C THR A 2 -1.78 -16.32 -7.34
N ARG A 3 -1.60 -15.49 -6.30
CA ARG A 3 -1.99 -14.08 -6.31
C ARG A 3 -0.74 -13.21 -6.34
N ILE A 4 -0.78 -12.15 -7.14
CA ILE A 4 0.31 -11.17 -7.23
C ILE A 4 -0.22 -9.86 -6.66
N PHE A 5 0.56 -9.28 -5.76
CA PHE A 5 0.32 -7.96 -5.19
C PHE A 5 1.51 -7.06 -5.53
N TYR A 6 1.28 -5.76 -5.52
CA TYR A 6 2.32 -4.76 -5.82
C TYR A 6 2.50 -3.84 -4.62
N ALA A 7 3.72 -3.38 -4.40
CA ALA A 7 4.01 -2.41 -3.36
C ALA A 7 3.28 -1.09 -3.64
N ILE A 8 2.92 -0.43 -2.55
CA ILE A 8 2.37 0.93 -2.59
C ILE A 8 3.48 1.91 -2.27
N VAL A 9 3.49 3.04 -2.95
CA VAL A 9 4.46 4.11 -2.77
C VAL A 9 3.78 5.48 -2.64
N ASP A 10 4.57 6.48 -2.27
CA ASP A 10 4.11 7.86 -2.20
C ASP A 10 3.44 8.33 -3.51
N GLY A 11 2.26 8.94 -3.34
CA GLY A 11 1.44 9.44 -4.43
C GLY A 11 0.56 8.39 -5.13
N ASP A 12 0.66 7.10 -4.82
CA ASP A 12 -0.22 6.08 -5.42
C ASP A 12 -1.70 6.41 -5.17
N PRO A 13 -2.59 6.23 -6.17
CA PRO A 13 -3.97 6.63 -6.07
C PRO A 13 -4.81 5.73 -5.17
N LEU A 14 -5.97 6.25 -4.75
CA LEU A 14 -7.04 5.47 -4.13
C LEU A 14 -8.16 5.19 -5.14
N THR A 15 -8.94 4.13 -4.92
CA THR A 15 -10.14 3.82 -5.74
C THR A 15 -11.20 4.93 -5.69
N SER A 16 -11.26 5.70 -4.61
CA SER A 16 -12.12 6.88 -4.44
C SER A 16 -11.56 8.16 -5.05
N GLY A 17 -10.40 8.08 -5.71
CA GLY A 17 -9.53 9.23 -5.97
C GLY A 17 -8.82 9.73 -4.71
N GLY A 18 -7.83 10.60 -4.92
CA GLY A 18 -6.88 11.01 -3.88
C GLY A 18 -5.55 10.27 -4.03
N TYR A 19 -4.73 10.27 -2.98
CA TYR A 19 -3.37 9.72 -3.05
C TYR A 19 -2.80 9.35 -1.67
N VAL A 20 -1.90 8.38 -1.67
CA VAL A 20 -1.09 7.99 -0.52
C VAL A 20 -0.05 9.07 -0.22
N MET A 21 0.19 9.34 1.07
CA MET A 21 1.20 10.28 1.54
C MET A 21 2.19 9.58 2.47
N VAL A 22 3.43 9.48 2.02
CA VAL A 22 4.49 8.83 2.77
C VAL A 22 5.53 9.86 3.19
N PRO A 23 5.83 9.98 4.50
CA PRO A 23 6.95 10.79 4.97
C PRO A 23 8.29 10.32 4.38
N PRO A 24 9.24 11.21 4.09
CA PRO A 24 10.56 10.81 3.60
C PRO A 24 11.27 9.84 4.55
N HIS A 25 11.78 8.74 4.00
CA HIS A 25 12.64 7.77 4.69
C HIS A 25 13.61 7.09 3.71
N GLN A 26 14.47 6.20 4.23
CA GLN A 26 15.55 5.58 3.45
C GLN A 26 15.05 4.52 2.45
N ASP A 27 13.93 3.86 2.75
CA ASP A 27 13.36 2.83 1.89
C ASP A 27 12.59 3.43 0.69
N THR A 28 13.18 3.33 -0.50
CA THR A 28 12.67 3.95 -1.73
C THR A 28 12.78 3.01 -2.91
N VAL A 29 11.96 3.24 -3.92
CA VAL A 29 12.01 2.57 -5.23
C VAL A 29 11.93 3.62 -6.33
N GLU A 30 12.58 3.36 -7.46
CA GLU A 30 12.43 4.19 -8.65
C GLU A 30 11.19 3.78 -9.43
N ASP A 31 10.38 4.75 -9.82
CA ASP A 31 9.28 4.52 -10.75
C ASP A 31 9.77 4.32 -12.19
N ASP A 32 8.85 4.07 -13.11
CA ASP A 32 9.13 3.87 -14.53
C ASP A 32 9.76 5.10 -15.23
N GLN A 33 9.73 6.26 -14.57
CA GLN A 33 10.35 7.51 -15.02
C GLN A 33 11.68 7.80 -14.31
N GLY A 34 12.17 6.87 -13.47
CA GLY A 34 13.39 7.04 -12.68
C GLY A 34 13.23 7.98 -11.48
N LYS A 35 12.00 8.39 -11.14
CA LYS A 35 11.76 9.20 -9.95
C LYS A 35 11.73 8.29 -8.72
N LYS A 36 12.55 8.63 -7.73
CA LYS A 36 12.53 7.95 -6.42
C LYS A 36 11.25 8.25 -5.66
N ARG A 37 10.63 7.20 -5.11
CA ARG A 37 9.43 7.27 -4.28
C ARG A 37 9.60 6.46 -3.01
N ASN A 38 9.09 6.99 -1.91
CA ASN A 38 9.09 6.30 -0.63
C ASN A 38 8.05 5.18 -0.63
N ILE A 39 8.48 4.00 -0.17
CA ILE A 39 7.60 2.84 0.01
C ILE A 39 6.60 3.11 1.14
N ALA A 40 5.32 2.83 0.90
CA ALA A 40 4.28 2.98 1.89
C ALA A 40 4.21 1.75 2.82
N TYR A 41 3.81 2.02 4.05
CA TYR A 41 3.62 1.04 5.10
C TYR A 41 2.21 1.15 5.67
N VAL A 42 1.68 0.04 6.20
CA VAL A 42 0.46 0.06 6.99
C VAL A 42 0.65 1.01 8.17
N GLY A 43 -0.31 1.91 8.39
CA GLY A 43 -0.18 3.03 9.33
C GLY A 43 0.16 4.37 8.66
N HIS A 44 0.64 4.39 7.41
CA HIS A 44 0.83 5.64 6.68
C HIS A 44 -0.49 6.26 6.23
N SER A 45 -0.46 7.58 6.03
CA SER A 45 -1.61 8.40 5.71
C SER A 45 -1.95 8.38 4.22
N ALA A 46 -3.21 8.64 3.90
CA ALA A 46 -3.68 8.91 2.55
C ALA A 46 -4.76 9.99 2.56
N TRP A 47 -4.84 10.77 1.49
CA TRP A 47 -5.88 11.77 1.28
C TRP A 47 -6.98 11.15 0.45
N CYS A 48 -8.22 11.13 0.96
CA CYS A 48 -9.37 10.63 0.23
C CYS A 48 -10.11 11.79 -0.47
N ALA A 49 -10.15 11.75 -1.80
CA ALA A 49 -10.81 12.80 -2.57
C ALA A 49 -12.34 12.74 -2.49
N GLN A 50 -12.93 11.61 -2.09
CA GLN A 50 -14.38 11.43 -2.01
C GLN A 50 -14.97 12.05 -0.73
N CYS A 51 -14.45 11.71 0.44
CA CYS A 51 -14.90 12.28 1.72
C CYS A 51 -14.13 13.54 2.15
N LYS A 52 -13.11 13.96 1.38
CA LYS A 52 -12.26 15.12 1.67
C LYS A 52 -11.65 15.06 3.08
N SER A 53 -11.20 13.88 3.47
CA SER A 53 -10.54 13.66 4.76
C SER A 53 -9.24 12.90 4.60
N MET A 54 -8.39 13.05 5.60
CA MET A 54 -7.26 12.15 5.80
C MET A 54 -7.79 10.78 6.24
N GLY A 55 -7.07 9.73 5.88
CA GLY A 55 -7.25 8.37 6.36
C GLY A 55 -5.92 7.66 6.51
N VAL A 56 -5.97 6.43 7.02
CA VAL A 56 -4.78 5.61 7.30
C VAL A 56 -4.88 4.27 6.58
N ILE A 57 -3.77 3.78 6.02
CA ILE A 57 -3.71 2.46 5.40
C ILE A 57 -3.77 1.39 6.50
N VAL A 58 -4.72 0.45 6.41
CA VAL A 58 -5.00 -0.54 7.47
C VAL A 58 -4.81 -2.00 7.05
N GLY A 59 -4.38 -2.28 5.83
CA GLY A 59 -4.24 -3.66 5.32
C GLY A 59 -5.52 -4.18 4.66
N GLY A 60 -5.72 -5.50 4.61
CA GLY A 60 -6.96 -6.10 4.09
C GLY A 60 -7.03 -6.28 2.56
N SER A 61 -5.88 -6.29 1.89
CA SER A 61 -5.77 -6.73 0.48
C SER A 61 -6.05 -8.22 0.25
N GLY A 62 -6.08 -9.03 1.31
CA GLY A 62 -6.23 -10.49 1.25
C GLY A 62 -4.91 -11.27 1.32
N MET A 63 -3.76 -10.60 1.22
CA MET A 63 -2.47 -11.18 1.63
C MET A 63 -2.32 -11.11 3.15
N SER A 64 -1.92 -12.21 3.79
CA SER A 64 -1.60 -12.23 5.22
C SER A 64 -0.57 -11.17 5.57
N MET A 65 -0.80 -10.48 6.70
CA MET A 65 0.12 -9.48 7.22
C MET A 65 1.49 -10.08 7.56
N ASP A 66 1.57 -11.37 7.88
CA ASP A 66 2.84 -12.02 8.26
C ASP A 66 3.73 -12.38 7.07
N MET A 67 3.17 -12.36 5.86
CA MET A 67 3.93 -12.58 4.62
C MET A 67 4.53 -11.29 4.05
N ARG A 68 4.24 -10.14 4.66
CA ARG A 68 4.68 -8.83 4.16
C ARG A 68 6.04 -8.47 4.74
N PRO A 69 6.93 -7.81 3.97
CA PRO A 69 8.17 -7.29 4.51
C PRO A 69 7.92 -6.33 5.67
N VAL A 70 8.80 -6.42 6.67
CA VAL A 70 8.77 -5.61 7.87
C VAL A 70 9.95 -4.64 7.83
N ASN A 71 9.69 -3.36 8.05
CA ASN A 71 10.73 -2.36 8.20
C ASN A 71 10.99 -2.08 9.68
N GLN A 72 12.08 -2.64 10.18
CA GLN A 72 12.49 -2.48 11.58
C GLN A 72 12.91 -1.05 11.91
N ALA A 73 13.49 -0.32 10.95
CA ALA A 73 13.90 1.07 11.16
C ALA A 73 12.69 2.02 11.34
N LEU A 74 11.51 1.61 10.87
CA LEU A 74 10.24 2.32 11.08
C LEU A 74 9.42 1.74 12.23
N GLY A 75 10.04 1.05 13.19
CA GLY A 75 9.33 0.48 14.34
C GLY A 75 8.56 -0.80 14.03
N GLY A 76 8.98 -1.55 13.01
CA GLY A 76 8.39 -2.83 12.65
C GLY A 76 7.12 -2.72 11.80
N LEU A 77 6.92 -1.61 11.09
CA LEU A 77 5.78 -1.47 10.20
C LEU A 77 5.83 -2.48 9.05
N LYS A 78 4.66 -2.99 8.69
CA LYS A 78 4.46 -3.94 7.58
C LYS A 78 4.16 -3.20 6.29
N GLN A 79 4.79 -3.62 5.20
CA GLN A 79 4.64 -2.95 3.90
C GLN A 79 3.18 -2.92 3.44
N ALA A 80 2.74 -1.77 2.92
CA ALA A 80 1.43 -1.63 2.30
C ALA A 80 1.48 -2.18 0.87
N ILE A 81 0.42 -2.85 0.45
CA ILE A 81 0.30 -3.45 -0.88
C ILE A 81 -1.01 -3.10 -1.54
N SER A 82 -1.05 -3.20 -2.87
CA SER A 82 -2.23 -2.91 -3.67
C SER A 82 -3.45 -3.70 -3.17
N GLY A 83 -4.57 -2.98 -3.05
CA GLY A 83 -5.80 -3.50 -2.49
C GLY A 83 -5.94 -3.31 -0.98
N ASP A 84 -4.94 -2.84 -0.24
CA ASP A 84 -5.15 -2.47 1.16
C ASP A 84 -6.20 -1.36 1.30
N TYR A 85 -6.99 -1.43 2.36
CA TYR A 85 -7.98 -0.42 2.68
C TYR A 85 -7.34 0.82 3.30
N VAL A 86 -7.99 1.97 3.06
CA VAL A 86 -7.74 3.21 3.77
C VAL A 86 -8.93 3.49 4.68
N ALA A 87 -8.70 3.53 5.99
CA ALA A 87 -9.69 3.96 6.97
C ALA A 87 -9.80 5.49 6.93
N CYS A 88 -10.80 6.01 6.22
CA CYS A 88 -11.14 7.44 6.16
C CYS A 88 -12.62 7.66 6.54
N GLY A 89 -13.16 8.85 6.30
CA GLY A 89 -14.58 9.16 6.61
C GLY A 89 -15.62 8.58 5.63
N CYS A 90 -15.22 7.72 4.69
CA CYS A 90 -16.17 7.10 3.76
C CYS A 90 -16.95 5.98 4.47
N HIS A 91 -18.23 5.81 4.10
CA HIS A 91 -19.02 4.65 4.57
C HIS A 91 -18.39 3.34 4.08
N GLU A 92 -17.98 3.31 2.80
CA GLU A 92 -17.17 2.23 2.24
C GLU A 92 -15.72 2.72 2.09
N ASN A 93 -14.82 2.09 2.84
CA ASN A 93 -13.40 2.45 2.81
C ASN A 93 -12.80 2.20 1.42
N PRO A 94 -12.11 3.18 0.83
CA PRO A 94 -11.45 2.98 -0.45
C PRO A 94 -10.20 2.10 -0.30
N ARG A 95 -9.67 1.65 -1.43
CA ARG A 95 -8.44 0.86 -1.49
C ARG A 95 -7.31 1.64 -2.15
N VAL A 96 -6.08 1.39 -1.71
CA VAL A 96 -4.87 1.85 -2.40
C VAL A 96 -4.64 1.05 -3.69
N VAL A 97 -4.21 1.72 -4.74
CA VAL A 97 -3.97 1.14 -6.06
C VAL A 97 -2.52 1.40 -6.46
N ALA A 98 -1.74 0.35 -6.62
CA ALA A 98 -0.35 0.50 -7.05
C ALA A 98 -0.28 1.05 -8.48
N ARG A 99 0.46 2.14 -8.67
CA ARG A 99 0.66 2.76 -9.97
C ARG A 99 2.13 3.00 -10.28
N TYR A 100 2.90 3.47 -9.30
CA TYR A 100 4.24 3.98 -9.55
C TYR A 100 5.37 3.00 -9.19
N ALA A 101 5.07 1.81 -8.66
CA ALA A 101 6.08 0.78 -8.38
C ALA A 101 5.74 -0.60 -8.97
N PRO A 102 5.41 -0.71 -10.27
CA PRO A 102 4.97 -1.98 -10.88
C PRO A 102 6.02 -3.09 -10.83
N GLY A 103 7.30 -2.75 -10.67
CA GLY A 103 8.39 -3.72 -10.55
C GLY A 103 8.49 -4.42 -9.20
N LEU A 104 7.94 -3.83 -8.13
CA LEU A 104 8.04 -4.36 -6.77
C LEU A 104 6.78 -5.16 -6.42
N ARG A 105 6.87 -6.48 -6.58
CA ARG A 105 5.74 -7.41 -6.47
C ARG A 105 5.93 -8.48 -5.40
N PHE A 106 4.82 -8.91 -4.81
CA PHE A 106 4.71 -9.98 -3.83
C PHE A 106 3.87 -11.12 -4.39
N ILE A 107 4.34 -12.35 -4.23
CA ILE A 107 3.68 -13.54 -4.77
C ILE A 107 3.17 -14.37 -3.60
N ASP A 108 1.85 -14.45 -3.45
CA ASP A 108 1.19 -15.35 -2.52
C ASP A 108 0.84 -16.65 -3.25
N LYS A 109 1.51 -17.74 -2.88
CA LYS A 109 1.25 -19.09 -3.38
C LYS A 109 0.35 -19.81 -2.38
N GLN A 110 -0.96 -19.67 -2.55
CA GLN A 110 -1.91 -20.42 -1.74
C GLN A 110 -1.94 -21.88 -2.21
N THR A 111 -1.49 -22.80 -1.35
CA THR A 111 -1.76 -24.23 -1.48
C THR A 111 -3.26 -24.44 -1.24
N PRO A 112 -3.98 -25.18 -2.10
CA PRO A 112 -5.36 -25.55 -1.78
C PRO A 112 -5.35 -26.34 -0.46
N GLU A 113 -6.20 -25.94 0.49
CA GLU A 113 -6.51 -26.81 1.63
C GLU A 113 -7.16 -28.09 1.08
N LEU A 114 -6.57 -29.24 1.41
CA LEU A 114 -7.03 -30.58 1.02
C LEU A 114 -8.23 -31.01 1.85
#